data_AF-A0A2N0Z4F7-F1
#
_entry.id   AF-A0A2N0Z4F7-F1
#
_cell.length_a   1.000
_cell.length_b   1.000
_cell.length_c   1.000
_cell.angle_alpha   90.00
_cell.angle_beta   90.00
_cell.angle_gamma   90.00
#
_symmetry.space_group_name_H-M   'P 1'
#
loop_
_entity.id
_entity.type
_entity.pdbx_description
1 polymer ?
#
loop_
_entity_poly.entity_id
_entity_poly.type
_entity_poly.pdbx_seq_one_letter_code
_entity_poly.pdbx_strand_id
1 'polypeptide(L)'
;MKKTQEQFEIETLKLIKNKLDYIYSISKSYNNDIPELMDTIESLASVANMFATIKLEELNGNVETSSPQGFIVSKLGNSYSNMKEYEKQKEDIDFPAWKL
;
A
#
# COMPACT_ATOMS: atom_id res chain seq x y z
N MET A 1 -19.17 -24.91 15.28
CA MET A 1 -19.31 -23.46 14.97
C MET A 1 -18.00 -22.82 14.52
N LYS A 2 -16.84 -23.09 15.14
CA LYS A 2 -15.53 -22.52 14.71
C LYS A 2 -15.16 -22.73 13.23
N LYS A 3 -15.26 -23.97 12.71
CA LYS A 3 -14.92 -24.28 11.30
C LYS A 3 -15.67 -23.47 10.24
N THR A 4 -16.96 -23.20 10.46
CA THR A 4 -17.79 -22.44 9.51
C THR A 4 -17.38 -20.98 9.47
N GLN A 5 -16.99 -20.43 10.62
CA GLN A 5 -16.51 -19.06 10.75
C GLN A 5 -15.12 -18.90 10.11
N GLU A 6 -14.20 -19.83 10.36
CA GLU A 6 -12.88 -19.86 9.71
C GLU A 6 -13.00 -19.94 8.18
N GLN A 7 -13.92 -20.75 7.66
CA GLN A 7 -14.14 -20.87 6.21
C GLN A 7 -14.69 -19.58 5.59
N PHE A 8 -15.60 -18.89 6.28
CA PHE A 8 -16.11 -17.58 5.85
C PHE A 8 -15.01 -16.50 5.87
N GLU A 9 -14.16 -16.50 6.89
CA GLU A 9 -13.01 -15.60 7.00
C GLU A 9 -11.99 -15.84 5.88
N ILE A 10 -11.72 -17.10 5.52
CA ILE A 10 -10.85 -17.46 4.40
C ILE A 10 -11.40 -16.93 3.06
N GLU A 11 -12.68 -17.12 2.77
CA GLU A 11 -13.25 -16.61 1.51
C GLU A 11 -13.25 -15.08 1.45
N THR A 12 -13.51 -14.43 2.58
CA THR A 12 -13.44 -12.97 2.69
C THR A 12 -12.03 -12.46 2.44
N LEU A 13 -11.01 -13.09 3.02
CA LEU A 13 -9.61 -12.71 2.81
C LEU A 13 -9.15 -12.97 1.38
N LYS A 14 -9.59 -14.05 0.73
CA LYS A 14 -9.33 -14.30 -0.70
C LYS A 14 -9.94 -13.21 -1.59
N LEU A 15 -11.17 -12.79 -1.28
CA LEU A 15 -11.84 -11.70 -2.01
C LEU A 15 -11.08 -10.37 -1.83
N ILE A 16 -10.66 -10.06 -0.60
CA ILE A 16 -9.86 -8.87 -0.30
C ILE A 16 -8.56 -8.91 -1.11
N LYS A 17 -7.82 -10.03 -1.07
CA LYS A 17 -6.58 -10.22 -1.83
C LYS A 17 -6.76 -9.97 -3.33
N ASN A 18 -7.75 -10.60 -3.95
CA ASN A 18 -8.02 -10.42 -5.39
C ASN A 18 -8.33 -8.96 -5.75
N LYS A 19 -9.08 -8.23 -4.90
CA LYS A 19 -9.36 -6.81 -5.12
C LYS A 19 -8.10 -5.96 -5.00
N LEU A 20 -7.22 -6.27 -4.05
CA LEU A 20 -5.97 -5.55 -3.86
C LEU A 20 -4.99 -5.81 -5.01
N ASP A 21 -4.91 -7.05 -5.51
CA ASP A 21 -4.12 -7.38 -6.71
C ASP A 21 -4.60 -6.59 -7.93
N TYR A 22 -5.92 -6.45 -8.09
CA TYR A 22 -6.49 -5.64 -9.17
C TYR A 22 -6.13 -4.15 -9.02
N ILE A 23 -6.30 -3.58 -7.83
CA ILE A 23 -5.94 -2.18 -7.54
C ILE A 23 -4.45 -1.93 -7.81
N TYR A 24 -3.58 -2.86 -7.40
CA TYR A 24 -2.14 -2.82 -7.66
C TYR A 24 -1.82 -2.86 -9.16
N SER A 25 -2.52 -3.71 -9.92
CA SER A 25 -2.34 -3.77 -11.37
C SER A 25 -2.74 -2.46 -12.04
N ILE A 26 -3.87 -1.88 -11.64
CA ILE A 26 -4.39 -0.62 -12.19
C ILE A 26 -3.43 0.53 -11.87
N SER A 27 -2.94 0.64 -10.64
CA SER A 27 -2.02 1.73 -10.27
C SER A 27 -0.72 1.69 -11.09
N LYS A 28 -0.20 0.50 -11.38
CA LYS A 28 0.95 0.36 -12.30
C LYS A 28 0.63 0.80 -13.73
N SER A 29 -0.54 0.43 -14.25
CA SER A 29 -0.93 0.75 -15.62
C SER A 29 -1.16 2.25 -15.86
N TYR A 30 -1.62 2.99 -14.85
CA TYR A 30 -1.94 4.42 -14.95
C TYR A 30 -0.92 5.31 -14.25
N ASN A 31 0.26 4.79 -13.88
CA ASN A 31 1.28 5.56 -13.16
C ASN A 31 1.66 6.86 -13.91
N ASN A 32 1.71 6.83 -15.25
CA ASN A 32 2.05 8.00 -16.06
C ASN A 32 1.01 9.14 -16.02
N ASP A 33 -0.23 8.88 -15.57
CA ASP A 33 -1.29 9.88 -15.56
C ASP A 33 -1.17 10.78 -14.32
N ILE A 34 -1.13 10.15 -13.14
CA ILE A 34 -0.95 10.83 -11.85
C ILE A 34 -0.03 9.95 -10.98
N PRO A 35 1.30 10.07 -11.15
CA PRO A 35 2.28 9.17 -10.51
C PRO A 35 2.13 9.10 -8.99
N GLU A 36 1.96 10.25 -8.34
CA GLU A 36 1.88 10.37 -6.88
C GLU A 36 0.63 9.66 -6.30
N LEU A 37 -0.51 9.79 -6.99
CA LEU A 37 -1.75 9.11 -6.61
C LEU A 37 -1.61 7.60 -6.80
N MET A 38 -1.05 7.18 -7.94
CA MET A 38 -0.92 5.77 -8.26
C MET A 38 0.11 5.05 -7.37
N ASP A 39 1.22 5.69 -7.03
CA ASP A 39 2.20 5.16 -6.07
C ASP A 39 1.60 5.00 -4.66
N THR A 40 0.74 5.93 -4.25
CA THR A 40 0.02 5.84 -2.97
C THR A 40 -0.96 4.65 -2.96
N ILE A 41 -1.72 4.49 -4.05
CA ILE A 41 -2.67 3.38 -4.22
C ILE A 41 -1.93 2.03 -4.27
N GLU A 42 -0.81 1.97 -5.00
CA GLU A 42 0.06 0.79 -5.11
C GLU A 42 0.60 0.36 -3.74
N SER A 43 1.07 1.33 -2.95
CA SER A 43 1.66 1.08 -1.64
C SER A 43 0.63 0.55 -0.65
N LEU A 44 -0.55 1.16 -0.61
CA LEU A 44 -1.66 0.70 0.25
C LEU A 44 -2.15 -0.69 -0.16
N ALA A 45 -2.30 -0.94 -1.46
CA ALA A 45 -2.74 -2.23 -1.96
C ALA A 45 -1.76 -3.35 -1.57
N SER A 46 -0.45 -3.08 -1.71
CA SER A 46 0.60 -4.04 -1.37
C SER A 46 0.62 -4.38 0.11
N VAL A 47 0.57 -3.38 1.01
CA VAL A 47 0.58 -3.60 2.46
C VAL A 47 -0.65 -4.36 2.93
N ALA A 48 -1.84 -4.00 2.42
CA ALA A 48 -3.08 -4.70 2.76
C ALA A 48 -3.05 -6.16 2.27
N ASN A 49 -2.40 -6.45 1.13
CA ASN A 49 -2.30 -7.80 0.59
C ASN A 49 -1.33 -8.67 1.40
N MET A 50 -0.22 -8.09 1.88
CA MET A 50 0.67 -8.75 2.83
C MET A 50 -0.06 -9.14 4.12
N PHE A 51 -0.85 -8.23 4.69
CA PHE A 51 -1.69 -8.53 5.87
C PHE A 51 -2.69 -9.66 5.59
N ALA A 52 -3.41 -9.59 4.47
CA ALA A 52 -4.40 -10.61 4.11
C ALA A 52 -3.77 -12.00 3.89
N THR A 53 -2.57 -12.04 3.29
CA THR A 53 -1.83 -13.28 3.07
C THR A 53 -1.38 -13.90 4.41
N ILE A 54 -0.80 -13.12 5.32
CA ILE A 54 -0.41 -13.61 6.65
C ILE A 54 -1.62 -14.18 7.40
N LYS A 55 -2.78 -13.50 7.36
CA LYS A 55 -4.01 -13.97 8.02
C LYS A 55 -4.56 -15.26 7.40
N LEU A 56 -4.47 -15.41 6.07
CA LEU A 56 -4.85 -16.65 5.40
C LEU A 56 -3.96 -17.81 5.83
N GLU A 57 -2.66 -17.60 5.90
CA GLU A 57 -1.72 -18.64 6.34
C GLU A 57 -1.95 -19.03 7.81
N GLU A 58 -2.15 -18.06 8.70
CA GLU A 58 -2.52 -18.31 10.10
C GLU A 58 -3.78 -19.18 10.20
N LEU A 59 -4.83 -18.86 9.44
CA LEU A 59 -6.09 -19.62 9.41
C LEU A 59 -5.94 -21.02 8.81
N ASN A 60 -5.00 -21.20 7.88
CA ASN A 60 -4.66 -22.50 7.30
C ASN A 60 -3.74 -23.35 8.20
N GLY A 61 -3.31 -22.81 9.35
CA GLY A 61 -2.40 -23.48 10.29
C GLY A 61 -0.93 -23.41 9.86
N ASN A 62 -0.58 -22.58 8.89
CA ASN A 62 0.77 -22.34 8.44
C ASN A 62 1.35 -21.11 9.16
N VAL A 63 2.62 -21.17 9.55
CA VAL A 63 3.35 -20.00 10.05
C VAL A 63 4.22 -19.49 8.91
N GLU A 64 3.71 -18.53 8.14
CA GLU A 64 4.51 -17.86 7.13
C GLU A 64 5.25 -16.68 7.76
N THR A 65 6.58 -16.76 7.84
CA THR A 65 7.46 -15.69 8.36
C THR A 65 7.92 -14.76 7.25
N SER A 66 7.07 -14.44 6.28
CA SER A 66 7.39 -13.42 5.29
C SER A 66 7.39 -12.07 6.01
N SER A 67 8.56 -11.58 6.46
CA SER A 67 8.64 -10.35 7.25
C SER A 67 8.21 -9.14 6.40
N PRO A 68 6.99 -8.60 6.60
CA PRO A 68 6.50 -7.48 5.80
C PRO A 68 7.18 -6.17 6.23
N GLN A 69 7.96 -6.21 7.30
CA GLN A 69 8.56 -5.05 7.97
C GLN A 69 9.52 -4.32 7.03
N GLY A 70 10.39 -5.04 6.31
CA GLY A 70 11.33 -4.43 5.37
C GLY A 70 10.62 -3.73 4.20
N PHE A 71 9.55 -4.34 3.70
CA PHE A 71 8.75 -3.77 2.62
C PHE A 71 7.98 -2.52 3.09
N ILE A 72 7.35 -2.58 4.27
CA ILE A 72 6.66 -1.44 4.88
C ILE A 72 7.66 -0.29 5.12
N VAL A 73 8.83 -0.57 5.68
CA VAL A 73 9.87 0.45 5.92
C VAL A 73 10.32 1.10 4.61
N SER A 74 10.53 0.31 3.56
CA SER A 74 10.89 0.83 2.23
C SER A 74 9.80 1.74 1.65
N LYS A 75 8.54 1.32 1.70
CA LYS A 75 7.41 2.13 1.19
C LYS A 75 7.21 3.41 1.99
N LEU A 76 7.29 3.34 3.32
CA LEU A 76 7.22 4.52 4.20
C LEU A 76 8.36 5.50 3.92
N GLY A 77 9.59 5.02 3.70
CA GLY A 77 10.73 5.88 3.37
C GLY A 77 10.51 6.66 2.06
N ASN A 78 9.98 6.00 1.03
CA ASN A 78 9.67 6.64 -0.24
C ASN A 78 8.55 7.68 -0.09
N SER A 79 7.42 7.30 0.51
CA SER A 79 6.29 8.22 0.72
C SER A 79 6.67 9.42 1.58
N TYR A 80 7.47 9.21 2.64
CA TYR A 80 7.97 10.30 3.49
C TYR A 80 8.89 11.24 2.72
N SER A 81 9.78 10.72 1.88
CA SER A 81 10.68 11.54 1.06
C SER A 81 9.90 12.42 0.09
N ASN A 82 8.91 11.84 -0.62
CA ASN A 82 8.04 12.59 -1.53
C ASN A 82 7.24 13.67 -0.78
N MET A 83 6.74 13.37 0.43
CA MET A 83 6.05 14.35 1.27
C MET A 83 6.99 15.52 1.65
N LYS A 84 8.22 15.23 2.08
CA LYS A 84 9.22 16.26 2.42
C LYS A 84 9.60 17.12 1.22
N GLU A 85 9.66 16.55 0.02
CA GLU A 85 9.93 17.29 -1.21
C GLU A 85 8.77 18.22 -1.58
N TYR A 86 7.52 17.74 -1.48
CA TYR A 86 6.33 18.57 -1.65
C TYR A 86 6.27 19.73 -0.65
N GLU A 87 6.58 19.49 0.63
CA GLU A 87 6.64 20.54 1.66
C GLU A 87 7.66 21.63 1.30
N LYS A 88 8.86 21.24 0.84
CA LYS A 88 9.90 22.19 0.39
C LYS A 88 9.43 23.03 -0.79
N GLN A 89 8.80 22.40 -1.78
CA GLN A 89 8.25 23.11 -2.94
C GLN A 89 7.16 24.12 -2.56
N LYS A 90 6.48 23.93 -1.42
CA LYS A 90 5.50 24.88 -0.88
C LYS A 90 6.15 25.99 -0.04
N GLU A 91 7.26 25.72 0.63
CA GLU A 91 8.07 26.74 1.32
C GLU A 91 8.72 27.72 0.32
N ASP A 92 9.10 27.27 -0.88
CA ASP A 92 9.71 28.10 -1.94
C ASP A 92 8.72 28.98 -2.72
N ILE A 93 7.41 28.92 -2.46
CA ILE A 93 6.40 29.77 -3.14
C ILE A 93 6.35 31.19 -2.54
N ASP A 94 7.06 31.44 -1.44
CA ASP A 94 7.03 32.71 -0.70
C ASP A 94 8.11 33.72 -1.12
N PHE A 95 8.66 33.62 -2.35
CA PHE A 95 9.44 34.73 -2.93
C PHE A 95 8.63 35.49 -3.99
N PRO A 96 8.10 36.68 -3.67
CA PRO A 96 7.38 37.48 -4.66
C PRO A 96 8.34 38.05 -5.71
N ALA A 97 7.99 37.89 -6.98
CA ALA A 97 8.75 38.37 -8.15
C ALA A 97 8.96 39.91 -8.23
N TRP A 98 8.46 40.69 -7.27
CA TRP A 98 8.59 42.15 -7.23
C TRP A 98 9.75 42.64 -6.35
N LYS A 99 10.56 41.74 -5.78
CA LYS A 99 11.84 42.09 -5.17
C LYS A 99 13.01 41.60 -6.03
N LEU A 100 13.27 42.34 -7.09
CA LEU A 100 14.60 42.52 -7.70
C LEU A 100 14.81 44.01 -7.92
#